data_AF-A0A0A2TZ24-F1
#
_entry.id   AF-A0A0A2TZ24-F1
#
_cell.length_a   1.000
_cell.length_b   1.000
_cell.length_c   1.000
_cell.angle_alpha   90.00
_cell.angle_beta   90.00
_cell.angle_gamma   90.00
#
_symmetry.space_group_name_H-M   'P 1'
#
loop_
_entity.id
_entity.type
_entity.pdbx_description
1 polymer ?
#
loop_
_entity_poly.entity_id
_entity_poly.type
_entity_poly.pdbx_seq_one_letter_code
_entity_poly.pdbx_strand_id
1 'polypeptide(L)'
;MKFSPMKRDIVLLIIRDHAMDLTIDTIKEYLSITAEQVFHVIDFLIKSELVIFKEGELHITNEGYNTLERSNLNAFSLEDIEETTIIVDESPLKNYIPK
;
A
#
# COMPACT_ATOMS: atom_id res chain seq x y z
N MET A 1 -17.30 1.01 2.38
CA MET A 1 -16.13 0.32 2.97
C MET A 1 -15.57 1.21 4.07
N LYS A 2 -15.24 0.72 5.27
CA LYS A 2 -14.52 1.55 6.25
C LYS A 2 -13.06 1.67 5.79
N PHE A 3 -12.64 2.88 5.41
CA PHE A 3 -11.26 3.16 5.06
C PHE A 3 -10.45 3.27 6.36
N SER A 4 -9.74 2.21 6.72
CA SER A 4 -9.00 2.14 7.98
C SER A 4 -7.68 2.92 7.90
N PRO A 5 -7.11 3.34 9.04
CA PRO A 5 -5.80 3.99 9.07
C PRO A 5 -4.71 3.18 8.35
N MET A 6 -4.72 1.86 8.50
CA MET A 6 -3.79 0.97 7.79
C MET A 6 -3.94 1.06 6.26
N LYS A 7 -5.17 1.08 5.73
CA LYS A 7 -5.40 1.21 4.29
C LYS A 7 -4.98 2.57 3.75
N ARG A 8 -5.20 3.64 4.54
CA ARG A 8 -4.70 4.98 4.23
C ARG A 8 -3.18 4.97 4.11
N ASP A 9 -2.49 4.40 5.09
CA ASP A 9 -1.03 4.40 5.12
C ASP A 9 -0.45 3.61 3.95
N ILE A 10 -1.04 2.44 3.61
CA ILE A 10 -0.66 1.68 2.40
C ILE A 10 -0.81 2.54 1.14
N VAL A 11 -1.94 3.23 0.97
CA VAL A 11 -2.16 4.04 -0.24
C VAL A 11 -1.20 5.23 -0.31
N LEU A 12 -0.91 5.86 0.84
CA LEU A 12 0.10 6.92 0.90
C LEU A 12 1.49 6.38 0.51
N LEU A 13 1.89 5.20 0.97
CA LEU A 13 3.13 4.57 0.55
C LEU A 13 3.15 4.27 -0.97
N ILE A 14 2.05 3.76 -1.52
CA ILE A 14 1.95 3.51 -2.97
C ILE A 14 2.13 4.81 -3.76
N ILE A 15 1.45 5.89 -3.38
CA ILE A 15 1.58 7.20 -4.04
C ILE A 15 3.00 7.77 -3.91
N ARG A 16 3.71 7.47 -2.80
CA ARG A 16 5.09 7.91 -2.60
C ARG A 16 6.07 7.18 -3.51
N ASP A 17 5.86 5.87 -3.66
CA ASP A 17 6.86 4.96 -4.22
C ASP A 17 6.64 4.66 -5.71
N HIS A 18 5.43 4.88 -6.24
CA HIS A 18 5.08 4.49 -7.60
C HIS A 18 4.76 5.70 -8.49
N ALA A 19 5.08 5.56 -9.78
CA ALA A 19 4.59 6.48 -10.80
C ALA A 19 3.06 6.40 -10.95
N MET A 20 2.46 7.48 -11.46
CA MET A 20 1.00 7.64 -11.53
C MET A 20 0.31 6.55 -12.36
N ASP A 21 0.97 6.07 -13.42
CA ASP A 21 0.48 5.01 -14.30
C ASP A 21 0.36 3.65 -13.61
N LEU A 22 1.22 3.38 -12.61
CA LEU A 22 1.18 2.15 -11.80
C LEU A 22 0.34 2.30 -10.53
N THR A 23 0.22 3.52 -9.99
CA THR A 23 -0.43 3.80 -8.70
C THR A 23 -1.83 3.19 -8.59
N ILE A 24 -2.68 3.34 -9.60
CA ILE A 24 -4.06 2.85 -9.55
C ILE A 24 -4.11 1.32 -9.49
N ASP A 25 -3.31 0.64 -10.31
CA ASP A 25 -3.27 -0.81 -10.35
C ASP A 25 -2.65 -1.41 -9.09
N THR A 26 -1.59 -0.80 -8.56
CA THR A 26 -1.00 -1.19 -7.28
C THR A 26 -2.00 -1.03 -6.13
N ILE A 27 -2.77 0.08 -6.07
CA ILE A 27 -3.81 0.24 -5.03
C ILE A 27 -4.90 -0.83 -5.16
N LYS A 28 -5.35 -1.14 -6.39
CA LYS A 28 -6.35 -2.18 -6.63
C LYS A 28 -5.87 -3.53 -6.09
N GLU A 29 -4.62 -3.88 -6.35
CA GLU A 29 -4.01 -5.13 -5.91
C GLU A 29 -3.92 -5.20 -4.38
N TYR A 30 -3.24 -4.24 -3.76
CA TYR A 30 -3.01 -4.24 -2.30
C TYR A 30 -4.29 -4.16 -1.47
N LEU A 31 -5.31 -3.45 -1.96
CA LEU A 31 -6.58 -3.31 -1.24
C LEU A 31 -7.66 -4.31 -1.67
N SER A 32 -7.41 -5.07 -2.75
CA SER A 32 -8.39 -5.97 -3.38
C SER A 32 -9.71 -5.25 -3.69
N ILE A 33 -9.63 -4.11 -4.36
CA ILE A 33 -10.77 -3.23 -4.68
C ILE A 33 -10.88 -2.91 -6.17
N THR A 34 -12.04 -2.40 -6.59
CA THR A 34 -12.26 -1.95 -7.97
C THR A 34 -11.61 -0.60 -8.24
N ALA A 35 -11.41 -0.26 -9.53
CA ALA A 35 -10.90 1.04 -9.93
C ALA A 35 -11.78 2.20 -9.43
N GLU A 36 -13.11 2.05 -9.48
CA GLU A 36 -14.06 3.03 -8.93
C GLU A 36 -13.82 3.27 -7.43
N GLN A 37 -13.58 2.21 -6.67
CA GLN A 37 -13.26 2.31 -5.25
C GLN A 37 -11.90 2.99 -5.00
N VAL A 38 -10.91 2.79 -5.88
CA VAL A 38 -9.63 3.54 -5.82
C VAL A 38 -9.86 5.04 -5.99
N PHE A 39 -10.69 5.45 -6.95
CA PHE A 39 -11.00 6.88 -7.13
C PHE A 39 -11.69 7.48 -5.91
N HIS A 40 -12.58 6.75 -5.25
CA HIS A 40 -13.18 7.19 -3.98
C HIS A 40 -12.15 7.33 -2.86
N VAL A 41 -11.16 6.43 -2.81
CA VAL A 41 -10.05 6.53 -1.85
C VAL A 41 -9.18 7.76 -2.13
N ILE A 42 -8.81 8.00 -3.38
CA ILE A 42 -8.02 9.17 -3.78
C ILE A 42 -8.77 10.46 -3.48
N ASP A 43 -10.05 10.54 -3.85
CA ASP A 43 -10.91 11.69 -3.54
C ASP A 43 -11.00 11.95 -2.03
N PHE A 44 -11.08 10.88 -1.22
CA PHE A 44 -11.01 11.00 0.24
C PHE A 44 -9.67 11.57 0.74
N LEU A 45 -8.54 11.12 0.18
CA LEU A 45 -7.21 11.61 0.56
C LEU A 45 -7.00 13.08 0.17
N ILE A 46 -7.54 13.49 -0.98
CA ILE A 46 -7.53 14.90 -1.42
C ILE A 46 -8.37 15.77 -0.48
N LYS A 47 -9.60 15.34 -0.16
CA LYS A 47 -10.47 16.05 0.79
C LYS A 47 -9.89 16.12 2.20
N SER A 48 -9.06 15.16 2.56
CA SER A 48 -8.36 15.12 3.84
C SER A 48 -7.02 15.87 3.82
N GLU A 49 -6.70 16.55 2.71
CA GLU A 49 -5.46 17.33 2.52
C GLU A 49 -4.18 16.51 2.66
N LEU A 50 -4.26 15.18 2.52
CA LEU A 50 -3.09 14.28 2.60
C LEU A 50 -2.37 14.14 1.26
N VAL A 51 -3.11 14.34 0.18
CA VAL A 51 -2.63 14.23 -1.21
C VAL A 51 -3.17 15.40 -2.02
N ILE A 52 -2.40 15.89 -2.97
CA ILE A 52 -2.82 16.87 -3.97
C ILE A 52 -2.59 16.32 -5.37
N PHE A 53 -3.43 16.74 -6.31
CA PHE A 53 -3.23 16.45 -7.72
C PHE A 53 -2.59 17.67 -8.39
N LYS A 54 -1.37 17.51 -8.90
CA LYS A 54 -0.62 18.59 -9.56
C LYS A 54 0.08 18.04 -10.79
N GLU A 55 0.01 18.76 -11.91
CA GLU A 55 0.72 18.41 -13.15
C GLU A 55 0.40 17.01 -13.72
N GLY A 56 -0.78 16.46 -13.39
CA GLY A 56 -1.18 15.12 -13.85
C GLY A 56 -0.80 13.99 -12.88
N GLU A 57 -0.16 14.32 -11.75
CA GLU A 57 0.37 13.37 -10.78
C GLU A 57 -0.21 13.60 -9.38
N LEU A 58 -0.20 12.53 -8.57
CA LEU A 58 -0.56 12.59 -7.15
C LEU A 58 0.69 12.86 -6.32
N HIS A 59 0.67 13.92 -5.51
CA HIS A 59 1.74 14.24 -4.58
C HIS A 59 1.24 14.22 -3.15
N ILE A 60 2.02 13.61 -2.27
CA ILE A 60 1.75 13.62 -0.83
C ILE A 60 2.08 15.00 -0.27
N THR A 61 1.17 15.55 0.54
CA THR A 61 1.38 16.82 1.23
C THR A 61 2.24 16.65 2.47
N ASN A 62 2.65 17.75 3.11
CA ASN A 62 3.33 17.69 4.41
C ASN A 62 2.48 16.95 5.46
N GLU A 63 1.15 17.12 5.46
CA GLU A 63 0.26 16.39 6.37
C GLU A 63 0.20 14.89 6.05
N GLY A 64 0.27 14.52 4.77
CA GLY A 64 0.42 13.14 4.35
C GLY A 64 1.72 12.51 4.84
N TYR A 65 2.84 13.21 4.74
CA TYR A 65 4.13 12.76 5.28
C TYR A 65 4.13 12.69 6.81
N ASN A 66 3.57 13.68 7.50
CA ASN A 66 3.40 13.65 8.96
C ASN A 66 2.56 12.44 9.41
N THR A 67 1.57 12.06 8.60
CA THR A 67 0.75 10.88 8.85
C THR A 67 1.58 9.59 8.78
N LEU A 68 2.42 9.45 7.74
CA LEU A 68 3.34 8.32 7.63
C LEU A 68 4.39 8.30 8.75
N GLU A 69 4.91 9.46 9.14
CA GLU A 69 5.89 9.60 10.23
C GLU A 69 5.29 9.17 11.57
N ARG A 70 4.06 9.58 11.90
CA ARG A 70 3.37 9.14 13.13
C ARG A 70 3.14 7.63 13.18
N SER A 71 3.03 6.99 12.02
CA SER A 71 2.94 5.54 11.88
C SER A 71 4.31 4.84 11.85
N ASN A 72 5.43 5.59 11.94
CA ASN A 72 6.81 5.13 11.76
C ASN A 72 7.08 4.48 10.39
N LEU A 73 6.40 4.95 9.33
CA LEU A 73 6.48 4.40 7.97
C LEU A 73 7.30 5.26 7.00
N ASN A 74 7.84 6.38 7.47
CA ASN A 74 8.66 7.29 6.66
C ASN A 74 9.92 6.64 6.09
N ALA A 75 10.49 5.64 6.78
CA ALA A 75 11.70 4.93 6.38
C ALA A 75 11.46 3.61 5.62
N PHE A 76 10.20 3.20 5.42
CA PHE A 76 9.86 1.92 4.77
C PHE A 76 9.44 2.17 3.32
N SER A 77 10.13 1.61 2.33
CA SER A 77 9.60 1.46 0.97
C SER A 77 8.76 0.18 0.86
N LEU A 78 7.71 0.18 0.04
CA LEU A 78 6.99 -1.06 -0.30
C LEU A 78 7.89 -2.06 -1.04
N GLU A 79 8.91 -1.57 -1.76
CA GLU A 79 9.87 -2.38 -2.50
C GLU A 79 10.95 -2.99 -1.59
N ASP A 80 11.20 -2.40 -0.41
CA ASP A 80 12.22 -2.90 0.54
C ASP A 80 11.76 -4.14 1.31
N ILE A 81 10.49 -4.56 1.15
CA ILE A 81 9.99 -5.83 1.68
C ILE A 81 10.42 -6.92 0.68
N GLU A 82 11.72 -7.23 0.67
CA GLU A 82 12.24 -8.41 -0.01
C GLU A 82 11.43 -9.64 0.40
N GLU A 83 11.08 -10.47 -0.59
CA GLU A 83 10.43 -11.77 -0.44
C GLU A 83 10.93 -12.44 0.84
N THR A 84 10.07 -12.50 1.86
CA THR A 84 10.36 -13.32 3.03
C THR A 84 10.38 -14.76 2.51
N THR A 85 11.56 -15.26 2.18
CA THR A 85 11.75 -16.65 1.78
C THR A 85 11.50 -17.47 3.03
N ILE A 86 10.23 -17.86 3.24
CA ILE A 86 9.88 -18.80 4.29
C ILE A 86 10.53 -20.12 3.88
N ILE A 87 11.66 -20.44 4.50
CA ILE A 87 12.23 -21.78 4.41
C ILE A 87 11.24 -22.70 5.11
N VAL A 88 10.34 -23.31 4.32
CA VAL A 88 9.43 -24.34 4.82
C VAL A 88 10.28 -25.57 5.12
N ASP A 89 10.41 -25.92 6.39
CA ASP A 89 10.99 -27.20 6.78
C ASP A 89 10.00 -28.32 6.38
N GLU A 90 10.24 -28.96 5.25
CA GLU A 90 9.44 -30.08 4.73
C GLU A 90 9.72 -31.41 5.46
N SER A 91 10.64 -31.45 6.43
CA SER A 91 10.92 -32.64 7.23
C SER A 91 9.68 -33.36 7.81
N PRO A 92 8.61 -32.65 8.25
CA PRO A 92 7.40 -33.29 8.76
C PRO A 92 6.59 -34.05 7.69
N LEU A 93 6.70 -33.69 6.41
CA LEU A 93 5.92 -34.30 5.31
C LEU A 93 6.42 -35.70 4.94
N LYS A 94 7.69 -36.02 5.22
CA LYS A 94 8.26 -37.36 4.95
C LYS A 94 7.59 -38.48 5.76
N ASN A 95 6.98 -38.16 6.89
CA ASN A 95 6.29 -39.14 7.73
C ASN A 95 4.80 -39.32 7.36
N TYR A 96 4.27 -38.54 6.42
CA TYR A 96 2.85 -38.56 6.05
C TYR A 96 2.52 -39.39 4.80
N ILE A 97 3.53 -40.02 4.17
CA ILE A 97 3.29 -41.00 3.10
C ILE A 97 3.00 -42.34 3.77
N PRO A 98 1.74 -42.85 3.75
CA PRO A 98 1.45 -44.18 4.27
C PRO A 98 2.16 -45.22 3.41
N LYS A 99 2.83 -46.18 4.05
CA LYS A 99 3.43 -47.34 3.37
C LYS A 99 2.36 -48.31 2.86
#